data_AF-A0A0Q8DTN2-F1
#
_entry.id   AF-A0A0Q8DTN2-F1
#
_cell.length_a   1.000
_cell.length_b   1.000
_cell.length_c   1.000
_cell.angle_alpha   90.00
_cell.angle_beta   90.00
_cell.angle_gamma   90.00
#
_symmetry.space_group_name_H-M   'P 1'
#
loop_
_entity.id
_entity.type
_entity.pdbx_description
1 polymer ?
#
loop_
_entity_poly.entity_id
_entity_poly.type
_entity_poly.pdbx_seq_one_letter_code
_entity_poly.pdbx_strand_id
1 'polypeptide(L)'
;MSPLASAARALADHPWLDGAWAGSTGALLLLSRQGQAEFHREGRQSLLDTLQSQLAMRDLAVPDNWRLLDAPPPATDHATIEQLLAIPRPRQITPIAEQENAGHWKLDLVLPSDLILFDDHFRTAPVLPGVVQVAWALALAAPRLGTSNHCREMEALKFQRLLRPGDRLQLDLHYEDEPGEALGKLHFAYRLAGQHCSSGRLRVTLAHG
;
A
#
# COMPACT_ATOMS: atom_id res chain seq x y z
N MET A 1 -29.44 17.69 4.34
CA MET A 1 -28.04 17.23 4.11
C MET A 1 -27.76 16.14 5.12
N SER A 2 -27.10 15.04 4.73
CA SER A 2 -26.69 13.99 5.68
C SER A 2 -25.83 14.61 6.80
N PRO A 3 -25.99 14.21 8.08
CA PRO A 3 -25.14 14.69 9.17
C PRO A 3 -23.64 14.54 8.87
N LEU A 4 -23.25 13.44 8.19
CA LEU A 4 -21.85 13.21 7.79
C LEU A 4 -21.39 14.11 6.64
N ALA A 5 -22.29 14.65 5.82
CA ALA A 5 -21.92 15.61 4.78
C ALA A 5 -21.39 16.92 5.38
N SER A 6 -21.97 17.38 6.49
CA SER A 6 -21.45 18.53 7.24
C SER A 6 -20.09 18.24 7.86
N ALA A 7 -19.90 17.02 8.38
CA ALA A 7 -18.62 16.55 8.92
C ALA A 7 -17.51 16.50 7.85
N ALA A 8 -17.79 15.90 6.70
CA ALA A 8 -16.84 15.87 5.58
C ALA A 8 -16.47 17.28 5.09
N ARG A 9 -17.45 18.20 5.00
CA ARG A 9 -17.15 19.60 4.66
C ARG A 9 -16.24 20.27 5.69
N ALA A 10 -16.51 20.04 6.98
CA ALA A 10 -15.68 20.56 8.06
C ALA A 10 -14.25 19.99 8.05
N LEU A 11 -14.10 18.71 7.68
CA LEU A 11 -12.80 18.04 7.53
C LEU A 11 -12.04 18.49 6.28
N ALA A 12 -12.73 18.84 5.19
CA ALA A 12 -12.09 19.32 3.97
C ALA A 12 -11.27 20.60 4.18
N ASP A 13 -11.56 21.39 5.23
CA ASP A 13 -10.79 22.57 5.62
C ASP A 13 -9.57 22.22 6.53
N HIS A 14 -9.40 20.96 6.93
CA HIS A 14 -8.32 20.54 7.81
C HIS A 14 -6.98 20.47 7.07
N PRO A 15 -5.86 20.99 7.61
CA PRO A 15 -4.57 21.02 6.93
C PRO A 15 -4.00 19.64 6.55
N TRP A 16 -4.51 18.56 7.16
CA TRP A 16 -4.09 17.19 6.85
C TRP A 16 -4.83 16.57 5.66
N LEU A 17 -5.84 17.23 5.12
CA LEU A 17 -6.74 16.67 4.10
C LEU A 17 -6.74 17.55 2.86
N ASP A 18 -6.48 16.93 1.70
CA ASP A 18 -6.71 17.54 0.39
C ASP A 18 -8.15 17.28 -0.10
N GLY A 19 -8.87 16.37 0.56
CA GLY A 19 -10.27 16.10 0.29
C GLY A 19 -10.93 15.20 1.33
N ALA A 20 -12.23 15.42 1.54
CA ALA A 20 -13.06 14.58 2.40
C ALA A 20 -14.47 14.46 1.80
N TRP A 21 -14.97 13.23 1.73
CA TRP A 21 -16.29 12.91 1.20
C TRP A 21 -17.01 11.95 2.14
N ALA A 22 -18.32 12.10 2.28
CA ALA A 22 -19.11 11.27 3.19
C ALA A 22 -20.17 10.45 2.43
N GLY A 23 -20.33 9.20 2.84
CA GLY A 23 -21.49 8.38 2.54
C GLY A 23 -22.48 8.40 3.71
N SER A 24 -23.25 7.33 3.86
CA SER A 24 -24.27 7.20 4.91
C SER A 24 -23.68 6.89 6.28
N THR A 25 -22.61 6.09 6.33
CA THR A 25 -21.99 5.62 7.59
C THR A 25 -20.48 5.86 7.67
N GLY A 26 -19.87 6.38 6.60
CA GLY A 26 -18.42 6.49 6.50
C GLY A 26 -17.93 7.73 5.76
N ALA A 27 -16.63 7.97 5.86
CA ALA A 27 -15.93 9.02 5.17
C ALA A 27 -14.72 8.49 4.39
N LEU A 28 -14.52 9.03 3.20
CA LEU A 28 -13.30 8.90 2.40
C LEU A 28 -12.43 10.13 2.64
N LEU A 29 -11.15 9.92 2.91
CA LEU A 29 -10.17 10.96 3.18
C LEU A 29 -9.03 10.88 2.17
N LEU A 30 -8.70 11.99 1.54
CA LEU A 30 -7.47 12.15 0.76
C LEU A 30 -6.49 12.97 1.59
N LEU A 31 -5.37 12.37 1.98
CA LEU A 31 -4.39 13.04 2.84
C LEU A 31 -3.54 14.03 2.06
N SER A 32 -3.39 15.24 2.61
CA SER A 32 -2.39 16.21 2.16
C SER A 32 -0.98 15.74 2.49
N ARG A 33 0.05 16.45 1.99
CA ARG A 33 1.44 16.19 2.40
C ARG A 33 1.64 16.23 3.92
N GLN A 34 0.95 17.15 4.60
CA GLN A 34 1.04 17.24 6.06
C GLN A 34 0.34 16.05 6.73
N GLY A 35 -0.83 15.65 6.23
CA GLY A 35 -1.53 14.46 6.73
C GLY A 35 -0.73 13.17 6.51
N GLN A 36 -0.04 13.05 5.37
CA GLN A 36 0.86 11.92 5.10
C GLN A 36 2.05 11.91 6.07
N ALA A 37 2.64 13.07 6.36
CA ALA A 37 3.74 13.17 7.32
C ALA A 37 3.29 12.75 8.74
N GLU A 38 2.09 13.14 9.15
CA GLU A 38 1.50 12.72 10.42
C GLU A 38 1.19 11.23 10.45
N PHE A 39 0.60 10.70 9.37
CA PHE A 39 0.36 9.26 9.25
C PHE A 39 1.68 8.46 9.30
N HIS A 40 2.73 8.92 8.62
CA HIS A 40 4.05 8.27 8.64
C HIS A 40 4.80 8.38 9.97
N ARG A 41 4.38 9.29 10.86
CA ARG A 41 5.01 9.52 12.17
C ARG A 41 4.24 8.81 13.28
N GLU A 42 2.95 9.07 13.38
CA GLU A 42 2.10 8.64 14.50
C GLU A 42 1.18 7.47 14.15
N GLY A 43 1.03 7.16 12.85
CA GLY A 43 0.21 6.05 12.36
C GLY A 43 -1.27 6.36 12.20
N ARG A 44 -2.00 5.35 11.71
CA ARG A 44 -3.38 5.51 11.23
C ARG A 44 -4.31 5.93 12.37
N GLN A 45 -4.24 5.22 13.49
CA GLN A 45 -5.17 5.43 14.60
C GLN A 45 -5.03 6.84 15.17
N SER A 46 -3.80 7.30 15.42
CA SER A 46 -3.55 8.66 15.93
C SER A 46 -4.06 9.75 14.98
N LEU A 47 -3.92 9.54 13.67
CA LEU A 47 -4.47 10.43 12.65
C LEU A 47 -6.00 10.49 12.75
N LEU A 48 -6.67 9.34 12.77
CA LEU A 48 -8.14 9.27 12.83
C LEU A 48 -8.70 9.81 14.14
N ASP A 49 -8.08 9.51 15.28
CA ASP A 49 -8.48 10.00 16.61
C ASP A 49 -8.45 11.53 16.67
N THR A 50 -7.45 12.14 16.02
CA THR A 50 -7.34 13.61 15.95
C THR A 50 -8.49 14.21 15.14
N LEU A 51 -8.79 13.65 13.97
CA LEU A 51 -9.89 14.12 13.11
C LEU A 51 -11.25 13.91 13.79
N GLN A 52 -11.45 12.77 14.45
CA GLN A 52 -12.64 12.48 15.23
C GLN A 52 -12.82 13.46 16.39
N SER A 53 -11.75 13.75 17.13
CA SER A 53 -11.79 14.71 18.25
C SER A 53 -12.19 16.11 17.78
N GLN A 54 -11.72 16.54 16.60
CA GLN A 54 -12.11 17.82 16.03
C GLN A 54 -13.58 17.89 15.61
N LEU A 55 -14.12 16.80 15.05
CA LEU A 55 -15.55 16.72 14.75
C LEU A 55 -16.39 16.79 16.03
N ALA A 56 -16.01 16.04 17.06
CA ALA A 56 -16.70 16.03 18.34
C ALA A 56 -16.69 17.40 19.02
N MET A 57 -15.55 18.11 19.01
CA MET A 57 -15.43 19.48 19.55
C MET A 57 -16.34 20.50 18.85
N ARG A 58 -16.79 20.20 17.63
CA ARG A 58 -17.69 21.03 16.83
C ARG A 58 -19.13 20.54 16.85
N ASP A 59 -19.45 19.53 17.68
CA ASP A 59 -20.75 18.85 17.73
C ASP A 59 -21.21 18.33 16.36
N LEU A 60 -20.26 17.83 15.56
CA LEU A 60 -20.52 17.24 14.25
C LEU A 60 -20.53 15.71 14.32
N ALA A 61 -21.34 15.10 13.46
CA ALA A 61 -21.43 13.65 13.36
C ALA A 61 -20.07 13.01 13.02
N VAL A 62 -19.74 11.92 13.71
CA VAL A 62 -18.50 11.16 13.50
C VAL A 62 -18.80 9.94 12.62
N PRO A 63 -18.04 9.72 11.52
CA PRO A 63 -18.15 8.50 10.71
C PRO A 63 -17.75 7.23 11.48
N ASP A 64 -18.46 6.13 11.24
CA ASP A 64 -18.13 4.81 11.81
C ASP A 64 -17.04 4.10 10.99
N ASN A 65 -16.97 4.41 9.69
CA ASN A 65 -16.01 3.83 8.75
C ASN A 65 -15.16 4.93 8.11
N TRP A 66 -13.83 4.81 8.23
CA TRP A 66 -12.87 5.75 7.66
C TRP A 66 -12.01 5.04 6.63
N ARG A 67 -11.93 5.60 5.42
CA ARG A 67 -11.10 5.08 4.32
C ARG A 67 -10.11 6.14 3.87
N LEU A 68 -8.86 5.75 3.72
CA LEU A 68 -7.82 6.61 3.14
C LEU A 68 -7.73 6.35 1.63
N LEU A 69 -7.73 7.40 0.83
CA LEU A 69 -7.55 7.33 -0.61
C LEU A 69 -6.14 7.77 -1.00
N ASP A 70 -5.62 7.19 -2.07
CA ASP A 70 -4.35 7.59 -2.70
C ASP A 70 -4.56 8.56 -3.89
N ALA A 71 -5.81 8.77 -4.29
CA ALA A 71 -6.23 9.68 -5.34
C ALA A 71 -7.67 10.16 -5.10
N PRO A 72 -8.11 11.30 -5.67
CA PRO A 72 -9.50 11.72 -5.60
C PRO A 72 -10.46 10.65 -6.16
N PRO A 73 -11.70 10.55 -5.63
CA PRO A 73 -12.69 9.65 -6.18
C PRO A 73 -13.04 10.07 -7.63
N PRO A 74 -13.41 9.13 -8.50
CA PRO A 74 -13.73 9.43 -9.91
C PRO A 74 -14.97 10.31 -10.05
N ALA A 75 -15.88 10.25 -9.07
CA ALA A 75 -17.03 11.12 -8.93
C ALA A 75 -17.35 11.30 -7.44
N THR A 76 -18.05 12.39 -7.11
CA THR A 76 -18.41 12.74 -5.73
C THR A 76 -19.90 12.57 -5.45
N ASP A 77 -20.62 11.87 -6.33
CA ASP A 77 -22.02 11.52 -6.09
C ASP A 77 -22.12 10.44 -5.00
N HIS A 78 -23.26 10.41 -4.31
CA HIS A 78 -23.46 9.52 -3.16
C HIS A 78 -23.25 8.04 -3.50
N ALA A 79 -23.69 7.60 -4.68
CA ALA A 79 -23.57 6.19 -5.08
C ALA A 79 -22.10 5.78 -5.25
N THR A 80 -21.28 6.62 -5.89
CA THR A 80 -19.83 6.39 -6.02
C THR A 80 -19.14 6.33 -4.66
N ILE A 81 -19.48 7.23 -3.74
CA ILE A 81 -18.89 7.24 -2.39
C ILE A 81 -19.25 5.99 -1.60
N GLU A 82 -20.51 5.55 -1.64
CA GLU A 82 -20.95 4.30 -0.99
C GLU A 82 -20.22 3.07 -1.54
N GLN A 83 -20.07 2.99 -2.87
CA GLN A 83 -19.33 1.90 -3.50
C GLN A 83 -17.88 1.85 -3.00
N LEU A 84 -17.19 2.99 -2.96
CA LEU A 84 -15.81 3.05 -2.46
C LEU A 84 -15.71 2.69 -0.97
N LEU A 85 -16.66 3.13 -0.14
CA LEU A 85 -16.72 2.77 1.27
C LEU A 85 -16.91 1.26 1.48
N ALA A 86 -17.67 0.61 0.60
CA ALA A 86 -17.98 -0.83 0.67
C ALA A 86 -16.83 -1.75 0.21
N ILE A 87 -15.87 -1.26 -0.59
CA ILE A 87 -14.71 -2.06 -1.04
C ILE A 87 -13.88 -2.47 0.19
N PRO A 88 -13.61 -3.76 0.45
CA PRO A 88 -12.77 -4.15 1.57
C PRO A 88 -11.37 -3.51 1.51
N ARG A 89 -10.79 -3.19 2.68
CA ARG A 89 -9.43 -2.67 2.74
C ARG A 89 -8.44 -3.64 2.08
N PRO A 90 -7.48 -3.14 1.28
CA PRO A 90 -6.56 -4.03 0.57
C PRO A 90 -5.68 -4.79 1.56
N ARG A 91 -5.39 -6.05 1.22
CA ARG A 91 -4.44 -6.92 1.93
C ARG A 91 -3.23 -7.31 1.07
N GLN A 92 -3.34 -7.06 -0.23
CA GLN A 92 -2.36 -7.38 -1.25
C GLN A 92 -2.22 -6.19 -2.19
N ILE A 93 -1.13 -6.17 -2.95
CA ILE A 93 -0.90 -5.19 -4.01
C ILE A 93 -0.99 -5.87 -5.38
N THR A 94 -1.39 -5.08 -6.36
CA THR A 94 -1.39 -5.46 -7.76
C THR A 94 -0.57 -4.42 -8.54
N PRO A 95 0.23 -4.83 -9.54
CA PRO A 95 0.92 -3.87 -10.40
C PRO A 95 -0.06 -2.94 -11.11
N ILE A 96 0.27 -1.65 -11.17
CA ILE A 96 -0.46 -0.65 -11.96
C ILE A 96 0.05 -0.57 -13.40
N ALA A 97 1.29 -1.00 -13.62
CA ALA A 97 1.90 -1.20 -14.93
C ALA A 97 2.99 -2.28 -14.83
N GLU A 98 3.27 -2.93 -15.96
CA GLU A 98 4.33 -3.93 -16.05
C GLU A 98 5.03 -3.86 -17.41
N GLN A 99 6.32 -4.15 -17.41
CA GLN A 99 7.17 -4.19 -18.60
C GLN A 99 8.09 -5.41 -18.50
N GLU A 100 8.22 -6.12 -19.61
CA GLU A 100 9.14 -7.25 -19.77
C GLU A 100 10.23 -6.87 -20.76
N ASN A 101 11.46 -7.27 -20.47
CA ASN A 101 12.59 -7.16 -21.39
C ASN A 101 13.60 -8.28 -21.13
N ALA A 102 13.71 -9.22 -22.07
CA ALA A 102 14.68 -10.31 -22.05
C ALA A 102 14.65 -11.15 -20.75
N GLY A 103 13.45 -11.46 -20.25
CA GLY A 103 13.23 -12.22 -19.02
C GLY A 103 13.34 -11.38 -17.74
N HIS A 104 13.61 -10.09 -17.83
CA HIS A 104 13.54 -9.16 -16.70
C HIS A 104 12.19 -8.47 -16.68
N TRP A 105 11.54 -8.48 -15.52
CA TRP A 105 10.27 -7.81 -15.29
C TRP A 105 10.46 -6.58 -14.43
N LYS A 106 9.78 -5.51 -14.83
CA LYS A 106 9.66 -4.29 -14.05
C LYS A 106 8.19 -4.02 -13.78
N LEU A 107 7.82 -3.90 -12.51
CA LEU A 107 6.46 -3.68 -12.06
C LEU A 107 6.36 -2.35 -11.34
N ASP A 108 5.45 -1.49 -11.79
CA ASP A 108 5.09 -0.28 -11.05
C ASP A 108 3.98 -0.64 -10.06
N LEU A 109 4.18 -0.25 -8.80
CA LEU A 109 3.34 -0.60 -7.67
C LEU A 109 2.94 0.64 -6.89
N VAL A 110 1.79 0.57 -6.24
CA VAL A 110 1.38 1.54 -5.20
C VAL A 110 1.19 0.76 -3.92
N LEU A 111 1.72 1.25 -2.81
CA LEU A 111 1.38 0.80 -1.48
C LEU A 111 0.17 1.59 -1.01
N PRO A 112 -1.06 1.01 -1.01
CA PRO A 112 -2.24 1.80 -0.72
C PRO A 112 -2.16 2.36 0.69
N SER A 113 -2.51 3.64 0.87
CA SER A 113 -2.54 4.28 2.21
C SER A 113 -3.45 3.52 3.19
N ASP A 114 -4.44 2.82 2.64
CA ASP A 114 -5.44 2.08 3.38
C ASP A 114 -5.13 0.58 3.56
N LEU A 115 -3.95 0.12 3.15
CA LEU A 115 -3.51 -1.28 3.28
C LEU A 115 -3.54 -1.73 4.75
N ILE A 116 -4.17 -2.89 5.00
CA ILE A 116 -4.40 -3.39 6.36
C ILE A 116 -3.10 -3.66 7.13
N LEU A 117 -2.00 -3.94 6.42
CA LEU A 117 -0.71 -4.30 7.00
C LEU A 117 -0.04 -3.14 7.73
N PHE A 118 -0.49 -1.90 7.51
CA PHE A 118 0.01 -0.71 8.20
C PHE A 118 -0.65 -0.45 9.54
N ASP A 119 -1.71 -1.19 9.92
CA ASP A 119 -2.41 -0.94 11.18
C ASP A 119 -1.57 -1.35 12.40
N ASP A 120 -0.80 -2.44 12.26
CA ASP A 120 -0.07 -3.06 13.38
C ASP A 120 1.45 -3.05 13.21
N HIS A 121 1.98 -2.67 12.04
CA HIS A 121 3.42 -2.72 11.76
C HIS A 121 3.97 -1.38 11.23
N PHE A 122 4.40 -0.48 12.09
CA PHE A 122 4.06 -0.42 13.52
C PHE A 122 2.88 0.54 13.71
N ARG A 123 2.16 0.38 14.82
CA ARG A 123 1.04 1.27 15.16
C ARG A 123 1.42 2.75 15.06
N THR A 124 2.62 3.08 15.52
CA THR A 124 3.31 4.37 15.28
C THR A 124 4.34 4.19 14.18
N ALA A 125 4.50 5.15 13.28
CA ALA A 125 5.43 5.06 12.15
C ALA A 125 5.26 3.77 11.30
N PRO A 126 4.11 3.61 10.61
CA PRO A 126 3.78 2.41 9.83
C PRO A 126 4.74 2.18 8.67
N VAL A 127 5.17 0.92 8.52
CA VAL A 127 6.14 0.48 7.51
C VAL A 127 5.83 -0.93 7.01
N LEU A 128 6.02 -1.18 5.73
CA LEU A 128 5.75 -2.49 5.16
C LEU A 128 6.78 -3.51 5.66
N PRO A 129 6.36 -4.60 6.33
CA PRO A 129 7.30 -5.60 6.86
C PRO A 129 8.20 -6.20 5.77
N GLY A 130 9.47 -6.44 6.09
CA GLY A 130 10.41 -7.04 5.13
C GLY A 130 9.98 -8.42 4.62
N VAL A 131 9.37 -9.23 5.50
CA VAL A 131 8.80 -10.55 5.11
C VAL A 131 7.66 -10.43 4.10
N VAL A 132 6.86 -9.36 4.20
CA VAL A 132 5.78 -9.09 3.23
C VAL A 132 6.37 -8.68 1.88
N GLN A 133 7.43 -7.86 1.87
CA GLN A 133 8.14 -7.50 0.64
C GLN A 133 8.68 -8.75 -0.07
N VAL A 134 9.28 -9.69 0.67
CA VAL A 134 9.76 -10.96 0.11
C VAL A 134 8.60 -11.81 -0.42
N ALA A 135 7.52 -11.95 0.35
CA ALA A 135 6.35 -12.73 -0.06
C ALA A 135 5.69 -12.15 -1.33
N TRP A 136 5.61 -10.83 -1.44
CA TRP A 136 5.09 -10.18 -2.64
C TRP A 136 6.03 -10.29 -3.83
N ALA A 137 7.34 -10.19 -3.64
CA ALA A 137 8.30 -10.44 -4.72
C ALA A 137 8.15 -11.86 -5.29
N LEU A 138 8.04 -12.88 -4.43
CA LEU A 138 7.79 -14.27 -4.84
C LEU A 138 6.45 -14.42 -5.57
N ALA A 139 5.37 -13.89 -5.00
CA ALA A 139 4.02 -14.01 -5.56
C ALA A 139 3.90 -13.30 -6.92
N LEU A 140 4.56 -12.16 -7.09
CA LEU A 140 4.57 -11.41 -8.35
C LEU A 140 5.52 -12.02 -9.38
N ALA A 141 6.63 -12.63 -8.95
CA ALA A 141 7.57 -13.33 -9.81
C ALA A 141 6.99 -14.62 -10.40
N ALA A 142 6.29 -15.42 -9.59
CA ALA A 142 5.82 -16.75 -9.97
C ALA A 142 5.09 -16.80 -11.33
N PRO A 143 4.01 -16.02 -11.57
CA PRO A 143 3.32 -16.05 -12.86
C PRO A 143 4.12 -15.44 -14.03
N ARG A 144 5.15 -14.63 -13.74
CA ARG A 144 5.92 -13.87 -14.75
C ARG A 144 7.19 -14.57 -15.20
N LEU A 145 7.80 -15.32 -14.29
CA LEU A 145 9.08 -16.01 -14.48
C LEU A 145 8.93 -17.53 -14.48
N GLY A 146 7.70 -18.06 -14.31
CA GLY A 146 7.46 -19.50 -14.22
C GLY A 146 8.11 -20.14 -12.98
N THR A 147 8.32 -19.36 -11.91
CA THR A 147 8.94 -19.82 -10.67
C THR A 147 7.89 -20.23 -9.63
N SER A 148 8.30 -21.01 -8.63
CA SER A 148 7.50 -21.24 -7.43
C SER A 148 7.40 -19.95 -6.60
N ASN A 149 6.24 -19.75 -5.96
CA ASN A 149 6.08 -18.70 -4.95
C ASN A 149 6.65 -19.09 -3.57
N HIS A 150 7.33 -20.24 -3.46
CA HIS A 150 7.99 -20.70 -2.24
C HIS A 150 9.50 -20.51 -2.34
N CYS A 151 10.04 -19.73 -1.40
CA CYS A 151 11.48 -19.62 -1.20
C CYS A 151 12.00 -20.86 -0.47
N ARG A 152 13.06 -21.48 -1.00
CA ARG A 152 13.79 -22.59 -0.37
C ARG A 152 14.92 -22.09 0.51
N GLU A 153 15.63 -21.07 0.04
CA GLU A 153 16.75 -20.47 0.76
C GLU A 153 16.83 -18.97 0.45
N MET A 154 17.18 -18.17 1.46
CA MET A 154 17.44 -16.74 1.31
C MET A 154 18.96 -16.52 1.31
N GLU A 155 19.55 -16.33 0.12
CA GLU A 155 21.01 -16.14 0.01
C GLU A 155 21.44 -14.72 0.41
N ALA A 156 20.62 -13.72 0.09
CA ALA A 156 20.89 -12.33 0.43
C ALA A 156 19.59 -11.55 0.60
N LEU A 157 19.52 -10.73 1.66
CA LEU A 157 18.45 -9.76 1.89
C LEU A 157 19.06 -8.46 2.39
N LYS A 158 18.63 -7.34 1.80
CA LYS A 158 19.04 -6.00 2.23
C LYS A 158 17.83 -5.09 2.29
N PHE A 159 17.58 -4.49 3.45
CA PHE A 159 16.56 -3.47 3.66
C PHE A 159 17.24 -2.17 4.08
N GLN A 160 17.22 -1.16 3.21
CA GLN A 160 17.95 0.10 3.36
C GLN A 160 17.03 1.29 3.59
N ARG A 161 15.81 1.23 3.05
CA ARG A 161 14.80 2.29 3.20
C ARG A 161 13.46 1.67 3.57
N LEU A 162 12.73 2.38 4.43
CA LEU A 162 11.39 2.01 4.83
C LEU A 162 10.42 2.27 3.68
N LEU A 163 9.52 1.33 3.46
CA LEU A 163 8.39 1.49 2.54
C LEU A 163 7.15 1.83 3.37
N ARG A 164 6.45 2.89 3.00
CA ARG A 164 5.42 3.55 3.81
C ARG A 164 4.07 3.62 3.07
N PRO A 165 2.97 3.91 3.79
CA PRO A 165 1.67 4.11 3.16
C PRO A 165 1.72 5.20 2.08
N GLY A 166 1.13 4.94 0.91
CA GLY A 166 1.08 5.85 -0.23
C GLY A 166 2.31 5.79 -1.16
N ASP A 167 3.35 5.03 -0.83
CA ASP A 167 4.55 4.96 -1.65
C ASP A 167 4.26 4.38 -3.05
N ARG A 168 4.89 5.00 -4.07
CA ARG A 168 4.93 4.51 -5.45
C ARG A 168 6.27 3.85 -5.73
N LEU A 169 6.26 2.57 -6.04
CA LEU A 169 7.46 1.74 -6.12
C LEU A 169 7.65 1.16 -7.51
N GLN A 170 8.91 0.90 -7.83
CA GLN A 170 9.28 0.00 -8.91
C GLN A 170 9.83 -1.28 -8.29
N LEU A 171 9.35 -2.43 -8.75
CA LEU A 171 9.87 -3.75 -8.41
C LEU A 171 10.52 -4.37 -9.65
N ASP A 172 11.84 -4.53 -9.61
CA ASP A 172 12.60 -5.26 -10.62
C ASP A 172 12.68 -6.75 -10.21
N LEU A 173 12.41 -7.66 -11.15
CA LEU A 173 12.41 -9.12 -10.96
C LEU A 173 13.14 -9.81 -12.10
N HIS A 174 13.99 -10.78 -11.79
CA HIS A 174 14.56 -11.68 -12.81
C HIS A 174 14.95 -13.02 -12.20
N TYR A 175 15.00 -14.05 -13.03
CA TYR A 175 15.42 -15.39 -12.64
C TYR A 175 16.71 -15.76 -13.36
N GLU A 176 17.67 -16.27 -12.61
CA GLU A 176 18.91 -16.85 -13.11
C GLU A 176 18.84 -18.37 -12.92
N ASP A 177 18.93 -19.09 -14.03
CA ASP A 177 19.02 -20.54 -14.02
C ASP A 177 20.44 -20.99 -13.61
N GLU A 178 20.53 -22.10 -12.89
CA GLU A 178 21.79 -22.65 -12.41
C GLU A 178 21.98 -24.05 -13.01
N PRO A 179 22.75 -24.20 -14.10
CA PRO A 179 22.89 -25.47 -14.79
C PRO A 179 23.37 -26.60 -13.88
N GLY A 180 22.61 -27.69 -13.83
CA GLY A 180 22.92 -28.85 -12.99
C GLY A 180 22.35 -28.77 -11.56
N GLU A 181 21.69 -27.68 -11.20
CA GLU A 181 21.00 -27.51 -9.91
C GLU A 181 19.48 -27.64 -10.06
N ALA A 182 18.82 -28.17 -9.04
CA ALA A 182 17.34 -28.22 -9.00
C ALA A 182 16.72 -26.86 -8.65
N LEU A 183 17.51 -25.92 -8.13
CA LEU A 183 17.10 -24.59 -7.69
C LEU A 183 17.85 -23.52 -8.48
N GLY A 184 17.14 -22.58 -9.09
CA GLY A 184 17.75 -21.34 -9.58
C GLY A 184 17.55 -20.18 -8.61
N LYS A 185 17.92 -18.97 -9.06
CA LYS A 185 17.98 -17.75 -8.25
C LYS A 185 16.95 -16.74 -8.74
N LEU A 186 15.96 -16.44 -7.92
CA LEU A 186 15.08 -15.29 -8.09
C LEU A 186 15.75 -14.06 -7.44
N HIS A 187 15.93 -13.02 -8.24
CA HIS A 187 16.36 -11.71 -7.76
C HIS A 187 15.19 -10.75 -7.74
N PHE A 188 15.12 -9.94 -6.69
CA PHE A 188 14.18 -8.83 -6.61
C PHE A 188 14.85 -7.55 -6.11
N ALA A 189 14.37 -6.40 -6.57
CA ALA A 189 14.75 -5.10 -6.03
C ALA A 189 13.58 -4.11 -6.04
N TYR A 190 13.24 -3.58 -4.86
CA TYR A 190 12.31 -2.47 -4.72
C TYR A 190 13.04 -1.14 -4.78
N ARG A 191 12.48 -0.19 -5.54
CA ARG A 191 12.96 1.19 -5.66
C ARG A 191 11.84 2.19 -5.38
N LEU A 192 12.19 3.28 -4.72
CA LEU A 192 11.31 4.43 -4.47
C LEU A 192 12.01 5.67 -5.04
N ALA A 193 11.36 6.32 -6.02
CA ALA A 193 11.95 7.44 -6.76
C ALA A 193 13.35 7.11 -7.34
N GLY A 194 13.48 5.93 -7.96
CA GLY A 194 14.72 5.44 -8.58
C GLY A 194 15.78 4.89 -7.61
N GLN A 195 15.68 5.22 -6.32
CA GLN A 195 16.64 4.80 -5.30
C GLN A 195 16.27 3.43 -4.70
N HIS A 196 17.28 2.58 -4.50
CA HIS A 196 17.12 1.27 -3.87
C HIS A 196 16.55 1.37 -2.45
N CYS A 197 15.52 0.57 -2.17
CA CYS A 197 14.91 0.46 -0.85
C CYS A 197 15.19 -0.90 -0.22
N SER A 198 14.91 -1.97 -0.96
CA SER A 198 15.24 -3.33 -0.55
C SER A 198 15.56 -4.19 -1.76
N SER A 199 16.27 -5.28 -1.52
CA SER A 199 16.58 -6.26 -2.55
C SER A 199 16.86 -7.61 -1.93
N GLY A 200 16.75 -8.66 -2.74
CA GLY A 200 17.14 -9.99 -2.30
C GLY A 200 17.40 -10.96 -3.43
N ARG A 201 18.05 -12.06 -3.05
CA ARG A 201 18.31 -13.22 -3.90
C ARG A 201 17.84 -14.47 -3.17
N LEU A 202 16.90 -15.17 -3.80
CA LEU A 202 16.16 -16.28 -3.21
C LEU A 202 16.35 -17.52 -4.08
N ARG A 203 16.61 -18.67 -3.47
CA ARG A 203 16.57 -19.95 -4.17
C ARG A 203 15.14 -20.44 -4.30
N VAL A 204 14.72 -20.70 -5.52
CA VAL A 204 13.36 -21.14 -5.88
C VAL A 204 13.43 -22.24 -6.92
N THR A 205 12.39 -23.08 -6.97
CA THR A 205 12.18 -24.01 -8.08
C THR A 205 11.42 -23.31 -9.21
N LEU A 206 11.44 -23.89 -10.40
CA LEU A 206 10.42 -23.59 -11.41
C LEU A 206 9.06 -24.16 -10.94
N ALA A 207 7.96 -23.59 -11.43
CA ALA A 207 6.61 -23.99 -11.06
C ALA A 207 6.20 -25.37 -11.60
N HIS A 208 6.93 -25.89 -12.59
CA HIS A 208 6.66 -27.16 -13.26
C HIS A 208 7.86 -28.13 -13.22
N GLY A 209 8.70 -28.02 -12.18
CA GLY A 209 9.83 -28.92 -11.90
C GLY A 209 9.66 -29.69 -10.61
#